data_AF-A0A1V5PG26-F1
#
_entry.id   AF-A0A1V5PG26-F1
#
_cell.length_a   1.000
_cell.length_b   1.000
_cell.length_c   1.000
_cell.angle_alpha   90.00
_cell.angle_beta   90.00
_cell.angle_gamma   90.00
#
_symmetry.space_group_name_H-M   'P 1'
#
loop_
_entity.id
_entity.type
_entity.pdbx_description
1 polymer ?
#
loop_
_entity_poly.entity_id
_entity_poly.type
_entity_poly.pdbx_seq_one_letter_code
_entity_poly.pdbx_strand_id
1 'polypeptide(L)'
;MAGIVYGAIRHPKETVLLSIFPVAYFAFISNFIVRNDRTFLPLAAFLFVLAAWFLIELPDKFRTLQPESLRKPALAILAGLALVALAQPISKTIADARSLETVNSRETARVWIDNNLPPGAKVAIESYAPFVDPSRFAVQGFVRMIENAPEWYSEQGFDYLVFSQGIYGRFYREPERYHNEKSQYDALFEYFNPVMILTDGDYEIRILSIK
;
A
#
# COMPACT_ATOMS: atom_id res chain seq x y z
N MET A 1 10.60 -17.94 10.78
CA MET A 1 11.91 -18.14 11.44
C MET A 1 11.97 -19.45 12.23
N ALA A 2 11.05 -19.73 13.16
CA ALA A 2 11.05 -20.98 13.95
C ALA A 2 11.08 -22.27 13.10
N GLY A 3 10.31 -22.32 12.00
CA GLY A 3 10.31 -23.46 11.06
C GLY A 3 11.62 -23.68 10.31
N ILE A 4 12.35 -22.60 9.98
CA ILE A 4 13.67 -22.70 9.31
C ILE A 4 14.70 -23.28 10.27
N VAL A 5 14.74 -22.79 11.51
CA VAL A 5 15.66 -23.30 12.54
C VAL A 5 15.37 -24.77 12.86
N TYR A 6 14.09 -25.11 12.99
CA TYR A 6 13.66 -26.47 13.29
C TYR A 6 13.96 -27.46 12.13
N GLY A 7 13.64 -27.07 10.90
CA GLY A 7 13.93 -27.86 9.71
C GLY A 7 15.42 -28.03 9.45
N ALA A 8 16.26 -27.02 9.72
CA ALA A 8 17.71 -27.10 9.54
C ALA A 8 18.38 -28.16 10.44
N ILE A 9 17.77 -28.48 11.58
CA ILE A 9 18.28 -29.49 12.53
C ILE A 9 17.82 -30.91 12.15
N ARG A 10 16.63 -31.07 11.57
CA ARG A 10 15.96 -32.37 11.35
C ARG A 10 15.96 -32.82 9.89
N HIS A 11 15.78 -31.90 8.96
CA HIS A 11 15.61 -32.12 7.52
C HIS A 11 16.46 -31.11 6.73
N PRO A 12 17.81 -31.20 6.83
CA PRO A 12 18.69 -30.15 6.36
C PRO A 12 18.63 -29.95 4.84
N LYS A 13 18.41 -31.01 4.04
CA LYS A 13 18.39 -30.91 2.57
C LYS A 13 17.15 -30.17 2.07
N GLU A 14 15.99 -30.59 2.54
CA GLU A 14 14.68 -30.05 2.20
C GLU A 14 14.54 -28.62 2.74
N THR A 15 15.01 -28.36 3.95
CA THR A 15 14.97 -27.02 4.55
C THR A 15 15.92 -26.07 3.86
N VAL A 16 17.12 -26.51 3.47
CA VAL A 16 18.05 -25.70 2.65
C VAL A 16 17.41 -25.39 1.30
N LEU A 17 16.81 -26.37 0.63
CA LEU A 17 16.17 -26.17 -0.66
C LEU A 17 14.97 -25.20 -0.58
N LEU A 18 14.16 -25.27 0.47
CA LEU A 18 13.04 -24.35 0.68
C LEU A 18 13.45 -22.97 1.20
N SER A 19 14.60 -22.87 1.90
CA SER A 19 15.05 -21.63 2.53
C SER A 19 16.04 -20.84 1.67
N ILE A 20 16.73 -21.46 0.70
CA ILE A 20 17.73 -20.79 -0.12
C ILE A 20 17.14 -19.63 -0.91
N PHE A 21 15.98 -19.83 -1.53
CA PHE A 21 15.28 -18.78 -2.25
C PHE A 21 14.88 -17.62 -1.33
N PRO A 22 14.12 -17.84 -0.24
CA PRO A 22 13.69 -16.72 0.59
C PRO A 22 14.83 -15.99 1.27
N VAL A 23 15.92 -16.67 1.64
CA VAL A 23 17.11 -16.02 2.21
C VAL A 23 17.84 -15.18 1.16
N ALA A 24 18.12 -15.75 -0.01
CA ALA A 24 18.83 -15.03 -1.08
C ALA A 24 18.01 -13.85 -1.61
N TYR A 25 16.71 -14.06 -1.84
CA TYR A 25 15.82 -13.01 -2.32
C TYR A 25 15.62 -11.91 -1.26
N PHE A 26 15.50 -12.27 0.03
CA PHE A 26 15.43 -11.27 1.10
C PHE A 26 16.70 -10.41 1.16
N ALA A 27 17.89 -11.02 1.06
CA ALA A 27 19.15 -10.29 1.01
C ALA A 27 19.22 -9.36 -0.22
N PHE A 28 18.74 -9.82 -1.38
CA PHE A 28 18.67 -9.02 -2.60
C PHE A 28 17.76 -7.80 -2.46
N ILE A 29 16.50 -7.98 -2.02
CA ILE A 29 15.54 -6.86 -1.90
C ILE A 29 15.86 -5.90 -0.75
N SER A 30 16.64 -6.34 0.24
CA SER A 30 17.07 -5.49 1.36
C SER A 30 17.94 -4.32 0.89
N ASN A 31 18.58 -4.45 -0.27
CA ASN A 31 19.39 -3.40 -0.88
C ASN A 31 18.56 -2.37 -1.68
N PHE A 32 17.25 -2.55 -1.80
CA PHE A 32 16.42 -1.61 -2.56
C PHE A 32 16.18 -0.34 -1.74
N ILE A 33 16.29 0.81 -2.42
CA ILE A 33 15.95 2.13 -1.87
C ILE A 33 14.43 2.23 -1.64
N VAL A 34 13.65 1.71 -2.59
CA VAL A 34 12.19 1.66 -2.51
C VAL A 34 11.75 0.23 -2.22
N ARG A 35 11.11 0.02 -1.07
CA ARG A 35 10.59 -1.27 -0.64
C ARG A 35 9.09 -1.13 -0.44
N ASN A 36 8.33 -1.99 -1.11
CA ASN A 36 6.87 -2.01 -1.03
C ASN A 36 6.43 -3.38 -0.53
N ASP A 37 5.29 -3.50 0.12
CA ASP A 37 4.81 -4.78 0.65
C ASP A 37 4.76 -5.88 -0.43
N ARG A 38 4.43 -5.50 -1.67
CA ARG A 38 4.42 -6.40 -2.83
C ARG A 38 5.78 -7.02 -3.16
N THR A 39 6.90 -6.38 -2.80
CA THR A 39 8.24 -6.96 -3.05
C THR A 39 8.48 -8.19 -2.18
N PHE A 40 7.71 -8.37 -1.09
CA PHE A 40 7.77 -9.55 -0.23
C PHE A 40 6.88 -10.70 -0.70
N LEU A 41 5.98 -10.50 -1.66
CA LEU A 41 5.05 -11.56 -2.13
C LEU A 41 5.76 -12.85 -2.57
N PRO A 42 6.90 -12.81 -3.30
CA PRO A 42 7.62 -14.04 -3.65
C PRO A 42 8.12 -14.83 -2.44
N LEU A 43 8.45 -14.15 -1.34
CA LEU A 43 8.88 -14.80 -0.09
C LEU A 43 7.73 -15.51 0.61
N ALA A 44 6.52 -14.94 0.52
CA ALA A 44 5.35 -15.40 1.27
C ALA A 44 5.03 -16.88 0.99
N ALA A 45 5.10 -17.32 -0.27
CA ALA A 45 4.82 -18.71 -0.64
C ALA A 45 5.73 -19.71 0.09
N PHE A 46 7.04 -19.45 0.12
CA PHE A 46 8.02 -20.32 0.78
C PHE A 46 7.87 -20.27 2.31
N LEU A 47 7.63 -19.08 2.86
CA LEU A 47 7.40 -18.91 4.29
C LEU A 47 6.13 -19.63 4.75
N PHE A 48 5.07 -19.66 3.94
CA PHE A 48 3.85 -20.42 4.24
C PHE A 48 4.08 -21.92 4.20
N VAL A 49 4.84 -22.44 3.23
CA VAL A 49 5.19 -23.88 3.20
C VAL A 49 6.03 -24.27 4.43
N LEU A 50 7.04 -23.47 4.77
CA LEU A 50 7.86 -23.69 5.97
C LEU A 50 7.07 -23.57 7.27
N ALA A 51 6.09 -22.65 7.33
CA ALA A 51 5.19 -22.51 8.46
C ALA A 51 4.23 -23.71 8.58
N ALA A 52 3.63 -24.15 7.48
CA ALA A 52 2.75 -25.31 7.43
C ALA A 52 3.49 -26.58 7.87
N TRP A 53 4.71 -26.78 7.35
CA TRP A 53 5.54 -27.90 7.77
C TRP A 53 5.83 -27.87 9.28
N PHE A 54 6.27 -26.73 9.81
CA PHE A 54 6.48 -26.58 11.25
C PHE A 54 5.23 -26.88 12.09
N LEU A 55 4.06 -26.42 11.64
CA LEU A 55 2.79 -26.66 12.32
C LEU A 55 2.34 -28.13 12.30
N ILE A 56 2.69 -28.88 11.24
CA ILE A 56 2.40 -30.33 11.15
C ILE A 56 3.27 -31.13 12.11
N GLU A 57 4.54 -30.76 12.29
CA GLU A 57 5.46 -31.51 13.17
C GLU A 57 5.30 -31.17 14.66
N LEU A 58 4.74 -30.00 15.00
CA LEU A 58 4.57 -29.57 16.38
C LEU A 58 3.75 -30.56 17.24
N PRO A 59 2.55 -30.99 16.82
CA PRO A 59 1.70 -31.90 17.59
C PRO A 59 2.38 -33.23 17.94
N ASP A 60 3.13 -33.81 17.00
CA ASP A 60 3.84 -35.07 17.23
C ASP A 60 4.94 -34.91 18.28
N LYS A 61 5.58 -33.75 18.33
CA LYS A 61 6.55 -33.43 19.39
C LYS A 61 5.86 -33.26 20.75
N PHE A 62 4.71 -32.59 20.80
CA PHE A 62 3.92 -32.47 22.04
C PHE A 62 3.39 -33.83 22.54
N ARG A 63 3.13 -34.79 21.65
CA ARG A 63 2.77 -36.17 22.02
C ARG A 63 3.91 -36.92 22.71
N THR A 64 5.16 -36.61 22.40
CA THR A 64 6.34 -37.24 23.05
C THR A 64 6.67 -36.69 24.43
N LEU A 65 6.04 -35.58 24.86
CA LEU A 65 6.26 -35.02 26.19
C LEU A 65 5.67 -35.96 27.27
N GLN A 66 6.52 -36.32 28.23
CA GLN A 66 6.10 -36.90 29.50
C GLN A 66 6.33 -35.86 30.61
N PRO A 67 5.41 -35.70 31.59
CA PRO A 67 4.16 -36.45 31.80
C PRO A 67 2.95 -35.97 30.96
N GLU A 68 1.94 -36.84 30.79
CA GLU A 68 0.70 -36.53 30.04
C GLU A 68 -0.07 -35.31 30.57
N SER A 69 0.06 -35.01 31.86
CA SER A 69 -0.58 -33.87 32.52
C SER A 69 -0.17 -32.52 31.93
N LEU A 70 1.02 -32.42 31.33
CA LEU A 70 1.52 -31.20 30.69
C LEU A 70 1.09 -31.06 29.22
N ARG A 71 0.55 -32.11 28.60
CA ARG A 71 0.18 -32.09 27.17
C ARG A 71 -1.02 -31.19 26.88
N LYS A 72 -2.10 -31.34 27.66
CA LYS A 72 -3.33 -30.54 27.52
C LYS A 72 -3.08 -29.04 27.69
N PRO A 73 -2.40 -28.56 28.75
CA PRO A 73 -2.10 -27.14 28.88
C PRO A 73 -1.15 -26.65 27.77
N ALA A 74 -0.17 -27.44 27.34
CA ALA A 74 0.73 -27.04 26.26
C ALA A 74 0.00 -26.85 24.92
N LEU A 75 -0.93 -27.76 24.56
CA LEU A 75 -1.77 -27.62 23.37
C LEU A 75 -2.72 -26.42 23.48
N ALA A 76 -3.30 -26.17 24.67
CA ALA A 76 -4.16 -25.02 24.90
C ALA A 76 -3.38 -23.69 24.74
N ILE A 77 -2.15 -23.62 25.26
CA ILE A 77 -1.25 -22.47 25.09
C ILE A 77 -0.91 -22.28 23.61
N LEU A 78 -0.56 -23.35 22.90
CA LEU A 78 -0.26 -23.27 21.47
C LEU A 78 -1.46 -22.77 20.66
N ALA A 79 -2.65 -23.31 20.92
CA ALA A 79 -3.89 -22.86 20.29
C ALA A 79 -4.18 -21.38 20.60
N GLY A 80 -3.98 -20.96 21.86
CA GLY A 80 -4.10 -19.56 22.27
C GLY A 80 -3.12 -18.65 21.52
N LEU A 81 -1.85 -19.05 21.42
CA LEU A 81 -0.83 -18.31 20.66
C LEU A 81 -1.18 -18.23 19.17
N ALA A 82 -1.69 -19.30 18.58
CA ALA A 82 -2.14 -19.30 17.19
C ALA A 82 -3.32 -18.34 16.98
N LEU A 83 -4.30 -18.34 17.89
CA LEU A 83 -5.43 -17.41 17.85
C LEU A 83 -4.97 -15.95 17.96
N VAL A 84 -4.05 -15.65 18.89
CA VAL A 84 -3.49 -14.30 19.05
C VAL A 84 -2.68 -13.88 17.81
N ALA A 85 -1.87 -14.79 17.25
CA ALA A 85 -1.09 -14.52 16.04
C ALA A 85 -1.98 -14.27 14.81
N LEU A 86 -3.15 -14.89 14.74
CA LEU A 86 -4.12 -14.71 13.65
C LEU A 86 -5.05 -13.51 13.88
N ALA A 87 -5.26 -13.07 15.13
CA ALA A 87 -6.17 -11.97 15.44
C ALA A 87 -5.80 -10.68 14.68
N GLN A 88 -4.52 -10.28 14.72
CA GLN A 88 -4.04 -9.06 14.05
C GLN A 88 -4.24 -9.09 12.52
N PRO A 89 -3.78 -10.11 11.77
CA PRO A 89 -3.97 -10.14 10.32
C PRO A 89 -5.44 -10.28 9.92
N ILE A 90 -6.25 -11.01 10.68
CA ILE A 90 -7.71 -11.10 10.43
C ILE A 90 -8.37 -9.73 10.60
N SER A 91 -8.11 -9.04 11.72
CA SER A 91 -8.66 -7.70 11.96
C SER A 91 -8.24 -6.72 10.87
N LYS A 92 -6.97 -6.77 10.45
CA LYS A 92 -6.46 -5.92 9.37
C LYS A 92 -7.12 -6.25 8.03
N THR A 93 -7.27 -7.53 7.70
CA THR A 93 -7.96 -8.00 6.50
C THR A 93 -9.41 -7.52 6.46
N ILE A 94 -10.14 -7.59 7.57
CA ILE A 94 -11.53 -7.11 7.65
C ILE A 94 -11.59 -5.59 7.47
N ALA A 95 -10.69 -4.84 8.12
CA ALA A 95 -10.63 -3.39 7.99
C ALA A 95 -10.32 -2.97 6.55
N ASP A 96 -9.35 -3.63 5.91
CA ASP A 96 -8.94 -3.33 4.54
C ASP A 96 -10.04 -3.71 3.54
N ALA A 97 -10.72 -4.86 3.74
CA ALA A 97 -11.86 -5.26 2.90
C ALA A 97 -13.00 -4.23 2.97
N ARG A 98 -13.35 -3.76 4.18
CA ARG A 98 -14.35 -2.71 4.35
C ARG A 98 -13.93 -1.39 3.68
N SER A 99 -12.66 -1.03 3.78
CA SER A 99 -12.12 0.17 3.13
C SER A 99 -12.17 0.10 1.60
N LEU A 100 -12.03 -1.10 1.02
CA LEU A 100 -12.17 -1.31 -0.43
C LEU A 100 -13.63 -1.22 -0.90
N GLU A 101 -14.60 -1.55 -0.05
CA GLU A 101 -16.03 -1.43 -0.34
C GLU A 101 -16.55 0.00 -0.16
N THR A 102 -15.86 0.83 0.62
CA THR A 102 -16.24 2.25 0.78
C THR A 102 -15.85 3.08 -0.43
N VAL A 103 -16.82 3.83 -0.97
CA VAL A 103 -16.56 4.91 -1.93
C VAL A 103 -15.53 5.86 -1.31
N ASN A 104 -14.45 6.12 -2.03
CA ASN A 104 -13.41 7.05 -1.61
C ASN A 104 -13.42 8.30 -2.49
N SER A 105 -12.67 9.33 -2.08
CA SER A 105 -12.59 10.58 -2.83
C SER A 105 -12.17 10.45 -4.27
N ARG A 106 -11.52 9.36 -4.70
CA ARG A 106 -11.23 9.15 -6.13
C ARG A 106 -12.52 8.86 -6.89
N GLU A 107 -13.38 7.98 -6.39
CA GLU A 107 -14.63 7.70 -7.09
C GLU A 107 -15.59 8.89 -7.02
N THR A 108 -15.67 9.56 -5.86
CA THR A 108 -16.44 10.80 -5.71
C THR A 108 -15.95 11.89 -6.67
N ALA A 109 -14.62 12.04 -6.81
CA ALA A 109 -14.02 12.99 -7.75
C ALA A 109 -14.28 12.62 -9.21
N ARG A 110 -14.19 11.34 -9.58
CA ARG A 110 -14.49 10.86 -10.94
C ARG A 110 -15.91 11.25 -11.34
N VAL A 111 -16.89 10.90 -10.50
CA VAL A 111 -18.31 11.23 -10.74
C VAL A 111 -18.52 12.74 -10.77
N TRP A 112 -17.88 13.49 -9.87
CA TRP A 112 -17.99 14.94 -9.85
C TRP A 112 -17.41 15.58 -11.12
N ILE A 113 -16.23 15.13 -11.58
CA ILE A 113 -15.59 15.60 -12.82
C ILE A 113 -16.50 15.34 -14.02
N ASP A 114 -17.03 14.12 -14.13
CA ASP A 114 -17.96 13.74 -15.20
C ASP A 114 -19.27 14.53 -15.12
N ASN A 115 -19.71 15.03 -13.98
CA ASN A 115 -20.97 15.77 -13.91
C ASN A 115 -20.82 17.29 -14.02
N ASN A 116 -19.64 17.83 -13.70
CA ASN A 116 -19.47 19.28 -13.49
C ASN A 116 -18.44 19.93 -14.42
N LEU A 117 -17.45 19.19 -14.93
CA LEU A 117 -16.48 19.78 -15.84
C LEU A 117 -17.05 19.90 -17.27
N PRO A 118 -16.78 21.02 -17.96
CA PRO A 118 -17.24 21.21 -19.33
C PRO A 118 -16.59 20.18 -20.27
N PRO A 119 -17.36 19.55 -21.18
CA PRO A 119 -16.79 18.67 -22.20
C PRO A 119 -15.71 19.38 -23.02
N GLY A 120 -14.64 18.67 -23.36
CA GLY A 120 -13.49 19.19 -24.09
C GLY A 120 -12.47 19.95 -23.25
N ALA A 121 -12.71 20.15 -21.95
CA ALA A 121 -11.73 20.77 -21.06
C ALA A 121 -10.39 20.00 -21.05
N LYS A 122 -9.28 20.74 -20.99
CA LYS A 122 -7.94 20.17 -20.86
C LYS A 122 -7.61 19.98 -19.39
N VAL A 123 -7.44 18.73 -18.97
CA VAL A 123 -7.30 18.34 -17.56
C VAL A 123 -5.94 17.70 -17.34
N ALA A 124 -5.14 18.28 -16.45
CA ALA A 124 -3.94 17.64 -15.96
C ALA A 124 -4.28 16.77 -14.74
N ILE A 125 -3.80 15.53 -14.71
CA ILE A 125 -4.04 14.60 -13.61
C ILE A 125 -2.72 14.11 -13.02
N GLU A 126 -2.62 14.11 -11.69
CA GLU A 126 -1.47 13.58 -10.98
C GLU A 126 -1.55 12.05 -10.82
N SER A 127 -0.42 11.38 -10.57
CA SER A 127 -0.43 9.96 -10.23
C SER A 127 -1.34 9.68 -9.03
N TYR A 128 -2.06 8.55 -9.08
CA TYR A 128 -3.11 8.18 -8.12
C TYR A 128 -4.35 9.09 -8.10
N ALA A 129 -4.48 10.07 -9.01
CA ALA A 129 -5.73 10.81 -9.23
C ALA A 129 -6.85 9.86 -9.71
N PRO A 130 -8.13 10.29 -9.63
CA PRO A 130 -9.23 9.56 -10.25
C PRO A 130 -9.01 9.35 -11.75
N PHE A 131 -9.68 8.34 -12.30
CA PHE A 131 -9.84 8.21 -13.74
C PHE A 131 -10.59 9.44 -14.28
N VAL A 132 -10.19 9.94 -15.43
CA VAL A 132 -10.89 11.01 -16.16
C VAL A 132 -11.08 10.51 -17.59
N ASP A 133 -12.32 10.52 -18.08
CA ASP A 133 -12.66 9.92 -19.38
C ASP A 133 -11.99 10.69 -20.55
N PRO A 134 -11.01 10.09 -21.25
CA PRO A 134 -10.31 10.75 -22.35
C PRO A 134 -11.17 10.92 -23.60
N SER A 135 -12.34 10.27 -23.68
CA SER A 135 -13.30 10.51 -24.77
C SER A 135 -14.05 11.82 -24.62
N ARG A 136 -14.10 12.36 -23.40
CA ARG A 136 -14.83 13.58 -23.05
C ARG A 136 -13.92 14.76 -22.72
N PHE A 137 -12.71 14.50 -22.23
CA PHE A 137 -11.75 15.52 -21.80
C PHE A 137 -10.40 15.33 -22.50
N ALA A 138 -9.65 16.42 -22.68
CA ALA A 138 -8.26 16.33 -23.13
C ALA A 138 -7.36 16.09 -21.91
N VAL A 139 -7.08 14.82 -21.60
CA VAL A 139 -6.39 14.42 -20.37
C VAL A 139 -4.88 14.28 -20.58
N GLN A 140 -4.08 14.86 -19.68
CA GLN A 140 -2.64 14.63 -19.61
C GLN A 140 -2.23 14.20 -18.21
N GLY A 141 -1.53 13.07 -18.11
CA GLY A 141 -1.05 12.52 -16.85
C GLY A 141 0.35 12.99 -16.47
N PHE A 142 0.55 13.24 -15.18
CA PHE A 142 1.83 13.62 -14.59
C PHE A 142 2.19 12.70 -13.43
N VAL A 143 3.48 12.39 -13.28
CA VAL A 143 3.92 11.63 -12.09
C VAL A 143 3.80 12.51 -10.85
N ARG A 144 4.30 13.74 -10.94
CA ARG A 144 4.18 14.78 -9.93
C ARG A 144 3.88 16.11 -10.63
N MET A 145 2.90 16.85 -10.15
CA MET A 145 2.58 18.15 -10.73
C MET A 145 3.68 19.21 -10.47
N ILE A 146 4.46 19.03 -9.41
CA ILE A 146 5.57 19.92 -9.02
C ILE A 146 6.80 19.84 -9.94
N GLU A 147 6.76 19.02 -11.00
CA GLU A 147 7.80 19.01 -12.03
C GLU A 147 7.74 20.24 -12.95
N ASN A 148 6.62 20.97 -12.93
CA ASN A 148 6.44 22.23 -13.64
C ASN A 148 5.99 23.33 -12.67
N ALA A 149 6.38 24.57 -12.95
CA ALA A 149 5.91 25.74 -12.21
C ALA A 149 4.42 26.01 -12.51
N PRO A 150 3.68 26.73 -11.63
CA PRO A 150 2.27 27.04 -11.84
C PRO A 150 1.99 27.69 -13.21
N GLU A 151 2.79 28.68 -13.62
CA GLU A 151 2.62 29.45 -14.85
C GLU A 151 2.64 28.55 -16.09
N TRP A 152 3.45 27.49 -16.07
CA TRP A 152 3.55 26.55 -17.18
C TRP A 152 2.20 25.88 -17.48
N TYR A 153 1.40 25.55 -16.46
CA TYR A 153 0.08 24.94 -16.68
C TYR A 153 -0.88 25.91 -17.37
N SER A 154 -0.82 27.20 -17.01
CA SER A 154 -1.58 28.26 -17.68
C SER A 154 -1.13 28.46 -19.13
N GLU A 155 0.19 28.50 -19.38
CA GLU A 155 0.77 28.64 -20.72
C GLU A 155 0.45 27.46 -21.63
N GLN A 156 0.41 26.24 -21.07
CA GLN A 156 0.00 25.04 -21.80
C GLN A 156 -1.52 24.96 -22.03
N GLY A 157 -2.29 25.93 -21.56
CA GLY A 157 -3.74 26.01 -21.77
C GLY A 157 -4.52 24.90 -21.07
N PHE A 158 -4.07 24.45 -19.90
CA PHE A 158 -4.90 23.60 -19.06
C PHE A 158 -6.08 24.40 -18.48
N ASP A 159 -7.22 23.76 -18.32
CA ASP A 159 -8.39 24.34 -17.66
C ASP A 159 -8.47 23.93 -16.19
N TYR A 160 -8.11 22.67 -15.88
CA TYR A 160 -8.21 22.10 -14.55
C TYR A 160 -6.99 21.23 -14.19
N LEU A 161 -6.65 21.24 -12.91
CA LEU A 161 -5.60 20.42 -12.32
C LEU A 161 -6.21 19.51 -11.24
N VAL A 162 -5.95 18.20 -11.33
CA VAL A 162 -6.46 17.21 -10.37
C VAL A 162 -5.28 16.60 -9.59
N PHE A 163 -5.22 16.92 -8.31
CA PHE A 163 -4.17 16.48 -7.39
C PHE A 163 -4.64 15.32 -6.53
N SER A 164 -3.69 14.47 -6.16
CA SER A 164 -3.98 13.27 -5.40
C SER A 164 -3.10 13.17 -4.17
N GLN A 165 -3.70 13.03 -2.98
CA GLN A 165 -2.96 12.91 -1.72
C GLN A 165 -1.95 11.76 -1.73
N GLY A 166 -2.19 10.75 -2.57
CA GLY A 166 -1.28 9.65 -2.82
C GLY A 166 0.11 10.06 -3.31
N ILE A 167 0.25 11.26 -3.89
CA ILE A 167 1.55 11.89 -4.19
C ILE A 167 1.84 13.01 -3.20
N TYR A 168 1.14 14.15 -3.26
CA TYR A 168 1.53 15.34 -2.49
C TYR A 168 1.56 15.07 -0.98
N GLY A 169 0.61 14.29 -0.47
CA GLY A 169 0.50 13.95 0.94
C GLY A 169 1.68 13.15 1.50
N ARG A 170 2.60 12.64 0.66
CA ARG A 170 3.88 12.06 1.13
C ARG A 170 4.82 13.16 1.66
N PHE A 171 4.86 14.30 0.98
CA PHE A 171 5.76 15.40 1.32
C PHE A 171 5.26 16.19 2.54
N TYR A 172 3.94 16.27 2.73
CA TYR A 172 3.34 16.87 3.94
C TYR A 172 3.48 16.01 5.20
N ARG A 173 3.76 14.70 5.08
CA ARG A 173 3.96 13.81 6.25
C ARG A 173 5.33 13.96 6.91
N GLU A 174 6.34 14.35 6.16
CA GLU A 174 7.72 14.58 6.64
C GLU A 174 8.21 15.96 6.16
N PRO A 175 7.59 17.07 6.61
CA PRO A 175 7.80 18.39 6.02
C PRO A 175 9.23 18.91 6.16
N GLU A 176 9.93 18.58 7.25
CA GLU A 176 11.33 18.95 7.45
C GLU A 176 12.26 18.32 6.40
N ARG A 177 11.94 17.09 5.97
CA ARG A 177 12.74 16.36 5.00
C ARG A 177 12.43 16.79 3.56
N TYR A 178 11.18 17.10 3.27
CA TYR A 178 10.68 17.42 1.92
C TYR A 178 10.18 18.86 1.81
N HIS A 179 10.91 19.79 2.44
CA HIS A 179 10.51 21.20 2.49
C HIS A 179 10.37 21.82 1.10
N ASN A 180 11.23 21.45 0.15
CA ASN A 180 11.20 21.96 -1.21
C ASN A 180 9.95 21.48 -1.96
N GLU A 181 9.69 20.17 -1.97
CA GLU A 181 8.50 19.60 -2.63
C GLU A 181 7.21 20.14 -2.01
N LYS A 182 7.16 20.26 -0.67
CA LYS A 182 6.04 20.87 0.02
C LYS A 182 5.81 22.31 -0.47
N SER A 183 6.86 23.13 -0.51
CA SER A 183 6.77 24.51 -0.98
C SER A 183 6.31 24.61 -2.44
N GLN A 184 6.70 23.67 -3.29
CA GLN A 184 6.24 23.62 -4.69
C GLN A 184 4.76 23.26 -4.81
N TYR A 185 4.24 22.35 -3.97
CA TYR A 185 2.81 22.07 -3.90
C TYR A 185 2.02 23.24 -3.33
N ASP A 186 2.52 23.87 -2.27
CA ASP A 186 1.91 25.07 -1.69
C ASP A 186 1.80 26.17 -2.76
N ALA A 187 2.85 26.39 -3.56
CA ALA A 187 2.80 27.36 -4.66
C ALA A 187 1.70 27.03 -5.69
N LEU A 188 1.51 25.76 -6.06
CA LEU A 188 0.41 25.37 -6.96
C LEU A 188 -0.97 25.59 -6.32
N PHE A 189 -1.11 25.29 -5.03
CA PHE A 189 -2.37 25.41 -4.29
C PHE A 189 -2.75 26.85 -3.97
N GLU A 190 -1.77 27.74 -3.85
CA GLU A 190 -1.97 29.19 -3.66
C GLU A 190 -2.21 29.91 -4.99
N TYR A 191 -1.58 29.46 -6.07
CA TYR A 191 -1.68 30.10 -7.39
C TYR A 191 -3.02 29.83 -8.08
N PHE A 192 -3.61 28.65 -7.89
CA PHE A 192 -4.86 28.24 -8.55
C PHE A 192 -6.06 28.21 -7.61
N ASN A 193 -7.25 28.46 -8.16
CA ASN A 193 -8.47 28.50 -7.38
C ASN A 193 -8.98 27.08 -7.11
N PRO A 194 -9.28 26.71 -5.85
CA PRO A 194 -9.91 25.42 -5.56
C PRO A 194 -11.37 25.42 -6.03
N VAL A 195 -11.70 24.49 -6.91
CA VAL A 195 -13.08 24.27 -7.37
C VAL A 195 -13.77 23.23 -6.49
N MET A 196 -13.02 22.19 -6.12
CA MET A 196 -13.53 21.11 -5.27
C MET A 196 -12.40 20.48 -4.47
N ILE A 197 -12.65 20.23 -3.19
CA ILE A 197 -11.77 19.45 -2.31
C ILE A 197 -12.61 18.34 -1.69
N LEU A 198 -12.19 17.10 -1.93
CA LEU A 198 -12.86 15.88 -1.48
C LEU A 198 -11.96 15.17 -0.48
N THR A 199 -12.51 14.77 0.67
CA THR A 199 -11.78 14.16 1.80
C THR A 199 -12.48 12.91 2.36
N ASP A 200 -13.38 12.31 1.60
CA ASP A 200 -14.09 11.07 1.94
C ASP A 200 -13.20 9.82 1.80
N GLY A 201 -13.32 8.89 2.77
CA GLY A 201 -12.59 7.62 2.74
C GLY A 201 -11.09 7.73 3.04
N ASP A 202 -10.70 8.64 3.95
CA ASP A 202 -9.32 8.89 4.38
C ASP A 202 -8.34 9.21 3.23
N TYR A 203 -8.87 9.77 2.15
CA TYR A 203 -8.11 10.13 0.96
C TYR A 203 -8.54 11.51 0.48
N GLU A 204 -7.59 12.34 0.04
CA GLU A 204 -7.89 13.67 -0.44
C GLU A 204 -7.64 13.82 -1.95
N ILE A 205 -8.62 14.41 -2.65
CA ILE A 205 -8.50 14.87 -4.03
C ILE A 205 -8.78 16.37 -4.06
N ARG A 206 -7.89 17.13 -4.71
CA ARG A 206 -8.10 18.55 -4.98
C ARG A 206 -8.27 18.77 -6.48
N ILE A 207 -9.31 19.50 -6.85
CA ILE A 207 -9.56 19.93 -8.22
C ILE A 207 -9.46 21.45 -8.23
N LEU A 208 -8.49 21.97 -8.97
CA LEU A 208 -8.22 23.40 -9.08
C LEU A 208 -8.54 23.90 -10.50
N SER A 209 -9.03 25.12 -10.63
CA SER A 209 -9.19 25.80 -11.92
C SER A 209 -8.04 26.75 -12.18
N ILE A 210 -7.69 26.86 -13.46
CA ILE A 210 -6.69 27.81 -13.97
C ILE A 210 -7.34 29.16 -14.35
N LYS A 211 -8.67 29.16 -14.53
CA LYS A 211 -9.50 30.35 -14.76
C LYS A 211 -10.17 30.82 -13.47
#